data_AF-A0A0B6Z7F9-F1
#
_entry.id   AF-A0A0B6Z7F9-F1
#
_cell.length_a   1.000
_cell.length_b   1.000
_cell.length_c   1.000
_cell.angle_alpha   90.00
_cell.angle_beta   90.00
_cell.angle_gamma   90.00
#
_symmetry.space_group_name_H-M   'P 1'
#
loop_
_entity.id
_entity.type
_entity.pdbx_description
1 polymer ?
#
loop_
_entity_poly.entity_id
_entity_poly.type
_entity_poly.pdbx_seq_one_letter_code
_entity_poly.pdbx_strand_id
1 'polypeptide(L)'
;DLKICDFGLARVADPDHDHTGFLTEYVATRWYRAPEIMLNSKGYTKSIDVWSVGCILAEMLGNRPLFPGKHYLDQLNHILGVLGSPSQEDLLCIINDKARGYIHSLPFKPKVPWPRLFPNADGRALDLLEKMLTFN
;
A
#
# COMPACT_ATOMS: atom_id res chain seq x y z
N ASP A 1 -27.09 -4.32 3.64
CA ASP A 1 -26.41 -3.65 4.76
C ASP A 1 -24.94 -4.08 4.74
N LEU A 2 -24.00 -3.15 4.95
CA LEU A 2 -22.56 -3.45 4.98
C LEU A 2 -22.04 -3.19 6.40
N LYS A 3 -21.34 -4.17 6.98
CA LYS A 3 -20.79 -4.09 8.34
C LYS A 3 -19.34 -4.57 8.32
N ILE A 4 -18.45 -3.81 8.94
CA ILE A 4 -17.05 -4.21 9.15
C ILE A 4 -17.01 -5.24 10.29
N CYS A 5 -16.23 -6.29 10.13
CA CYS A 5 -16.03 -7.33 11.13
C CYS A 5 -14.53 -7.62 11.31
N ASP A 6 -14.20 -8.48 12.29
CA ASP A 6 -12.84 -8.90 12.64
C ASP A 6 -11.88 -7.77 13.06
N PHE A 7 -12.02 -7.35 14.32
CA PHE A 7 -11.16 -6.35 14.95
C PHE A 7 -9.96 -6.99 15.70
N GLY A 8 -9.62 -8.27 15.46
CA GLY A 8 -8.55 -8.96 16.20
C GLY A 8 -7.16 -8.33 16.03
N LEU A 9 -6.94 -7.67 14.89
CA LEU A 9 -5.71 -6.93 14.58
C LEU A 9 -5.81 -5.43 14.86
N ALA A 10 -6.96 -4.91 15.31
CA ALA A 10 -7.13 -3.49 15.60
C ALA A 10 -6.21 -3.05 16.75
N ARG A 11 -5.64 -1.86 16.64
CA ARG A 11 -4.78 -1.23 17.65
C ARG A 11 -5.19 0.22 17.87
N VAL A 12 -4.91 0.75 19.05
CA VAL A 12 -5.06 2.20 19.30
C VAL A 12 -4.03 2.92 18.44
N ALA A 13 -4.43 3.98 17.74
CA ALA A 13 -3.50 4.79 16.97
C ALA A 13 -2.52 5.49 17.93
N ASP A 14 -1.24 5.18 17.80
CA ASP A 14 -0.16 5.80 18.56
C ASP A 14 0.92 6.28 17.57
N PRO A 15 0.80 7.54 17.09
CA PRO A 15 1.78 8.10 16.16
C PRO A 15 3.16 8.31 16.81
N ASP A 16 3.21 8.42 18.14
CA ASP A 16 4.41 8.82 18.89
C ASP A 16 5.21 7.61 19.41
N HIS A 17 4.56 6.47 19.67
CA HIS A 17 5.21 5.23 20.12
C HIS A 17 5.05 4.10 19.12
N ASP A 18 6.12 3.88 18.36
CA ASP A 18 6.18 2.80 17.38
C ASP A 18 6.42 1.46 18.10
N HIS A 19 5.46 0.55 17.99
CA HIS A 19 5.65 -0.87 18.29
C HIS A 19 6.58 -1.47 17.21
N THR A 20 7.84 -1.06 17.22
CA THR A 20 8.99 -1.60 16.47
C THR A 20 9.34 -3.05 16.86
N GLY A 21 8.38 -3.79 17.43
CA GLY A 21 8.47 -5.22 17.56
C GLY A 21 8.57 -5.82 16.18
N PHE A 22 9.78 -6.24 15.82
CA PHE A 22 10.12 -7.16 14.75
C PHE A 22 8.86 -7.89 14.26
N LEU A 23 8.47 -7.64 13.01
CA LEU A 23 7.30 -8.21 12.34
C LEU A 23 7.41 -9.75 12.32
N THR A 24 7.16 -10.38 13.46
CA THR A 24 7.14 -11.82 13.65
C THR A 24 6.01 -12.37 12.81
N GLU A 25 6.41 -13.16 11.82
CA GLU A 25 5.63 -14.11 11.03
C GLU A 25 4.13 -13.82 10.89
N TYR A 26 3.84 -13.17 9.79
CA TYR A 26 2.54 -12.74 9.32
C TYR A 26 1.61 -13.89 8.91
N VAL A 27 0.44 -14.00 9.57
CA VAL A 27 -0.64 -14.95 9.22
C VAL A 27 -1.78 -14.31 8.41
N ALA A 28 -1.77 -12.99 8.16
CA ALA A 28 -2.86 -12.29 7.47
C ALA A 28 -2.63 -12.08 5.96
N THR A 29 -3.72 -11.85 5.21
CA THR A 29 -3.73 -11.53 3.77
C THR A 29 -2.92 -10.26 3.48
N ARG A 30 -1.92 -10.36 2.61
CA ARG A 30 -0.93 -9.30 2.35
C ARG A 30 -1.40 -8.25 1.34
N TRP A 31 -2.40 -8.59 0.53
CA TRP A 31 -2.78 -7.84 -0.68
C TRP A 31 -3.28 -6.42 -0.40
N TYR A 32 -3.77 -6.16 0.81
CA TYR A 32 -4.33 -4.87 1.24
C TYR A 32 -3.34 -4.04 2.07
N ARG A 33 -2.08 -4.47 2.21
CA ARG A 33 -1.10 -3.74 3.03
C ARG A 33 -0.51 -2.54 2.30
N ALA A 34 -0.40 -1.45 3.04
CA ALA A 34 0.20 -0.21 2.61
C ALA A 34 1.73 -0.34 2.49
N PRO A 35 2.37 0.40 1.56
CA PRO A 35 3.81 0.30 1.31
C PRO A 35 4.64 0.66 2.55
N GLU A 36 4.20 1.57 3.40
CA GLU A 36 4.88 1.98 4.63
C GLU A 36 5.06 0.83 5.64
N ILE A 37 4.10 -0.09 5.71
CA ILE A 37 4.17 -1.33 6.50
C ILE A 37 5.29 -2.24 5.99
N MET A 38 5.62 -2.13 4.70
CA MET A 38 6.67 -2.89 4.03
C MET A 38 8.02 -2.15 3.99
N LEU A 39 8.07 -0.93 4.51
CA LEU A 39 9.28 -0.10 4.47
C LEU A 39 9.75 0.31 5.87
N ASN A 40 9.03 -0.14 6.90
CA ASN A 40 9.30 0.18 8.30
C ASN A 40 9.31 1.70 8.53
N SER A 41 8.44 2.42 7.81
CA SER A 41 8.20 3.84 8.07
C SER A 41 7.57 3.96 9.45
N LYS A 42 8.05 4.90 10.26
CA LYS A 42 7.42 5.22 11.55
C LYS A 42 5.98 5.65 11.27
N GLY A 43 5.01 4.92 11.80
CA GLY A 43 3.61 5.38 11.79
C GLY A 43 2.62 4.31 11.35
N TYR A 44 2.16 3.53 12.32
CA TYR A 44 0.83 2.95 12.25
C TYR A 44 -0.19 4.08 12.41
N THR A 45 -0.47 4.78 11.32
CA THR A 45 -1.47 5.84 11.30
C THR A 45 -2.77 5.35 10.67
N LYS A 46 -3.79 6.21 10.69
CA LYS A 46 -5.07 5.94 10.03
C LYS A 46 -4.91 5.76 8.50
N SER A 47 -3.78 6.17 7.90
CA SER A 47 -3.48 6.02 6.47
C SER A 47 -3.52 4.56 6.00
N ILE A 48 -3.10 3.61 6.85
CA ILE A 48 -3.00 2.20 6.48
C ILE A 48 -4.39 1.59 6.16
N ASP A 49 -5.42 2.07 6.86
CA ASP A 49 -6.80 1.66 6.62
C ASP A 49 -7.32 2.29 5.32
N VAL A 50 -6.97 3.56 5.05
CA VAL A 50 -7.33 4.25 3.80
C VAL A 50 -6.73 3.55 2.58
N TRP A 51 -5.46 3.12 2.67
CA TRP A 51 -4.82 2.31 1.64
C TRP A 51 -5.57 0.98 1.40
N SER A 52 -5.94 0.30 2.48
CA SER A 52 -6.69 -0.95 2.41
C SER A 52 -8.04 -0.75 1.71
N VAL A 53 -8.74 0.35 2.01
CA VAL A 53 -9.99 0.75 1.34
C VAL A 53 -9.75 1.05 -0.14
N GLY A 54 -8.65 1.71 -0.51
CA GLY A 54 -8.26 1.92 -1.90
C GLY A 54 -8.06 0.61 -2.67
N CYS A 55 -7.42 -0.39 -2.04
CA CYS A 55 -7.28 -1.72 -2.61
C CYS A 55 -8.63 -2.42 -2.81
N ILE A 56 -9.54 -2.30 -1.85
CA ILE A 56 -10.92 -2.85 -1.94
C ILE A 56 -11.70 -2.14 -3.07
N LEU A 57 -11.58 -0.81 -3.19
CA LEU A 57 -12.21 -0.04 -4.26
C LEU A 57 -11.71 -0.50 -5.63
N ALA A 58 -10.40 -0.63 -5.81
CA ALA A 58 -9.81 -1.16 -7.03
C ALA A 58 -10.29 -2.58 -7.35
N GLU A 59 -10.42 -3.43 -6.33
CA GLU A 59 -10.94 -4.79 -6.49
C GLU A 59 -12.41 -4.81 -6.90
N MET A 60 -13.26 -3.93 -6.35
CA MET A 60 -14.64 -3.77 -6.80
C MET A 60 -14.74 -3.27 -8.26
N LEU A 61 -13.80 -2.43 -8.71
CA LEU A 61 -13.76 -1.94 -10.09
C LEU A 61 -13.25 -3.00 -11.08
N GLY A 62 -12.36 -3.89 -10.64
CA GLY A 62 -11.66 -4.86 -11.49
C GLY A 62 -12.07 -6.33 -11.32
N ASN A 63 -12.88 -6.66 -10.31
CA ASN A 63 -13.22 -8.01 -9.86
C ASN A 63 -12.00 -8.92 -9.61
N ARG A 64 -10.86 -8.32 -9.26
CA ARG A 64 -9.60 -9.01 -8.96
C ARG A 64 -8.76 -8.16 -8.02
N PRO A 65 -7.95 -8.77 -7.13
CA PRO A 65 -7.08 -8.04 -6.23
C PRO A 65 -6.07 -7.19 -7.02
N LEU A 66 -5.88 -5.94 -6.61
CA LEU A 66 -4.97 -5.00 -7.28
C LEU A 66 -3.49 -5.40 -7.08
N PHE A 67 -3.13 -5.84 -5.86
CA PHE A 67 -1.75 -6.17 -5.49
C PHE A 67 -1.64 -7.59 -4.92
N PRO A 68 -1.68 -8.66 -5.74
CA PRO A 68 -1.70 -10.04 -5.28
C PRO A 68 -0.30 -10.61 -4.93
N GLY A 69 0.45 -9.93 -4.05
CA GLY A 69 1.83 -10.31 -3.71
C GLY A 69 1.95 -11.60 -2.89
N LYS A 70 2.84 -12.50 -3.33
CA LYS A 70 3.09 -13.82 -2.72
C LYS A 70 3.91 -13.73 -1.43
N HIS A 71 4.86 -12.80 -1.39
CA HIS A 71 5.70 -12.52 -0.23
C HIS A 71 5.97 -11.02 -0.11
N TYR A 72 6.73 -10.62 0.91
CA TYR A 72 6.95 -9.21 1.27
C TYR A 72 7.46 -8.34 0.10
N LEU A 73 8.58 -8.74 -0.51
CA LEU A 73 9.15 -8.02 -1.66
C LEU A 73 8.25 -8.07 -2.91
N ASP A 74 7.51 -9.16 -3.10
CA ASP A 74 6.61 -9.30 -4.24
C ASP A 74 5.43 -8.34 -4.14
N GLN A 75 4.86 -8.18 -2.94
CA GLN A 75 3.85 -7.15 -2.67
C GLN A 75 4.37 -5.76 -3.04
N LEU A 76 5.61 -5.44 -2.69
CA LEU A 76 6.21 -4.14 -2.99
C LEU A 76 6.36 -3.95 -4.50
N ASN A 77 6.81 -4.99 -5.20
CA ASN A 77 6.93 -4.96 -6.65
C ASN A 77 5.59 -4.78 -7.36
N HIS A 78 4.50 -5.35 -6.85
CA HIS A 78 3.15 -5.12 -7.36
C HIS A 78 2.73 -3.66 -7.19
N ILE A 79 2.96 -3.08 -6.01
CA ILE A 79 2.63 -1.68 -5.73
C ILE A 79 3.41 -0.74 -6.66
N LEU A 80 4.74 -0.88 -6.72
CA LEU A 80 5.60 -0.07 -7.59
C LEU A 80 5.34 -0.33 -9.09
N GLY A 81 4.80 -1.50 -9.43
CA GLY A 81 4.39 -1.81 -10.80
C GLY A 81 3.19 -1.00 -11.28
N VAL A 82 2.37 -0.48 -10.36
CA VAL A 82 1.21 0.37 -10.66
C VAL A 82 1.51 1.84 -10.38
N LEU A 83 2.05 2.15 -9.20
CA LEU A 83 2.32 3.53 -8.79
C LEU A 83 3.58 4.11 -9.43
N GLY A 84 4.48 3.25 -9.95
CA GLY A 84 5.77 3.65 -10.48
C GLY A 84 6.85 3.73 -9.40
N SER A 85 8.02 4.20 -9.80
CA SER A 85 9.13 4.45 -8.88
C SER A 85 8.78 5.60 -7.93
N PRO A 86 9.06 5.45 -6.61
CA PRO A 86 8.81 6.52 -5.64
C PRO A 86 9.66 7.76 -5.95
N SER A 87 9.19 8.93 -5.52
CA SER A 87 9.96 10.15 -5.65
C SER A 87 11.18 10.12 -4.72
N GLN A 88 12.14 11.03 -4.94
CA GLN A 88 13.29 11.15 -4.05
C GLN A 88 12.86 11.52 -2.62
N GLU A 89 11.80 12.31 -2.47
CA GLU A 89 11.22 12.68 -1.17
C GLU A 89 10.66 11.45 -0.45
N ASP A 90 9.88 10.63 -1.15
CA ASP A 90 9.33 9.39 -0.60
C ASP A 90 10.42 8.41 -0.16
N LEU A 91 11.51 8.32 -0.92
CA LEU A 91 12.66 7.46 -0.57
C LEU A 91 13.38 7.93 0.71
N LEU A 92 13.38 9.23 0.98
CA LEU A 92 13.98 9.78 2.21
C LEU A 92 13.14 9.42 3.44
N CYS A 93 11.82 9.31 3.30
CA CYS A 93 10.91 8.89 4.38
C CYS A 93 11.09 7.42 4.80
N ILE A 94 11.68 6.57 3.95
CA ILE A 94 11.93 5.15 4.24
C ILE A 94 13.09 5.00 5.21
N ILE A 95 12.83 4.57 6.44
CA ILE A 95 13.88 4.43 7.47
C ILE A 95 14.73 3.17 7.27
N ASN A 96 14.16 2.10 6.71
CA ASN A 96 14.86 0.85 6.49
C ASN A 96 15.85 0.96 5.31
N ASP A 97 17.15 1.06 5.62
CA ASP A 97 18.21 1.18 4.60
C ASP A 97 18.26 0.01 3.62
N LYS A 98 17.93 -1.22 4.04
CA LYS A 98 17.87 -2.37 3.12
C LYS A 98 16.73 -2.21 2.12
N ALA A 99 15.57 -1.76 2.56
CA ALA A 99 14.42 -1.53 1.70
C ALA A 99 14.66 -0.35 0.76
N ARG A 100 15.24 0.75 1.28
CA ARG A 100 15.65 1.92 0.48
C ARG A 100 16.67 1.52 -0.60
N GLY A 101 17.71 0.78 -0.23
CA GLY A 101 18.72 0.27 -1.17
C GLY A 101 18.13 -0.66 -2.23
N TYR A 102 17.19 -1.53 -1.84
CA TYR A 102 16.47 -2.39 -2.79
C TYR A 102 15.67 -1.55 -3.81
N ILE A 103 14.85 -0.60 -3.36
CA ILE A 103 14.06 0.24 -4.28
C ILE A 103 14.97 1.04 -5.21
N HIS A 104 16.07 1.61 -4.69
CA HIS A 104 17.04 2.35 -5.48
C HIS A 104 17.75 1.47 -6.53
N SER A 105 17.88 0.16 -6.30
CA SER A 105 18.46 -0.78 -7.26
C SER A 105 17.51 -1.16 -8.41
N LEU A 106 16.21 -0.87 -8.28
CA LEU A 106 15.23 -1.20 -9.29
C LEU A 106 15.29 -0.22 -10.47
N PRO A 107 15.04 -0.68 -11.71
CA PRO A 107 14.90 0.22 -12.84
C PRO A 107 13.71 1.16 -12.65
N PHE A 108 13.81 2.36 -13.22
CA PHE A 108 12.72 3.33 -13.21
C PHE A 108 11.45 2.74 -13.83
N LYS A 109 10.31 2.96 -13.18
CA LYS A 109 8.99 2.56 -13.67
C LYS A 109 8.06 3.78 -13.69
N PRO A 110 7.43 4.10 -14.84
CA PRO A 110 6.40 5.13 -14.87
C PRO A 110 5.12 4.63 -14.18
N LYS A 111 4.36 5.55 -13.59
CA LYS A 111 3.03 5.28 -13.06
C LYS A 111 2.10 4.79 -14.16
N VAL A 112 1.32 3.75 -13.88
CA VAL A 112 0.26 3.27 -14.77
C VAL A 112 -0.99 4.11 -14.53
N PRO A 113 -1.53 4.80 -15.55
CA PRO A 113 -2.75 5.58 -15.39
C PRO A 113 -3.94 4.70 -14.99
N TRP A 114 -4.71 5.09 -13.98
CA TRP A 114 -5.91 4.33 -13.56
C TRP A 114 -6.92 4.07 -14.68
N PRO A 115 -7.19 5.00 -15.60
CA PRO A 115 -8.10 4.73 -16.73
C PRO A 115 -7.62 3.58 -17.62
N ARG A 116 -6.31 3.26 -17.63
CA ARG A 116 -5.78 2.10 -18.35
C ARG A 116 -6.10 0.79 -17.62
N LEU A 117 -6.12 0.80 -16.29
CA LEU A 117 -6.45 -0.38 -15.47
C LEU A 117 -7.95 -0.60 -15.36
N PHE A 118 -8.73 0.49 -15.32
CA PHE A 118 -10.17 0.49 -15.11
C PHE A 118 -10.87 1.38 -16.16
N PRO A 119 -10.89 0.97 -17.44
CA PRO A 119 -11.38 1.81 -18.54
C PRO A 119 -12.87 2.16 -18.45
N ASN A 120 -13.65 1.37 -17.70
CA ASN A 120 -15.09 1.55 -17.55
C ASN A 120 -15.49 2.24 -16.23
N ALA A 121 -14.52 2.66 -15.41
CA ALA A 121 -14.80 3.28 -14.12
C ALA A 121 -15.17 4.77 -14.24
N ASP A 122 -16.03 5.25 -13.35
CA ASP A 122 -16.37 6.67 -13.21
C ASP A 122 -15.11 7.47 -12.84
N GLY A 123 -14.89 8.62 -13.51
CA GLY A 123 -13.71 9.45 -13.28
C GLY A 123 -13.55 9.94 -11.83
N ARG A 124 -14.66 10.12 -11.10
CA ARG A 124 -14.63 10.47 -9.66
C ARG A 124 -14.19 9.30 -8.80
N ALA A 125 -14.54 8.07 -9.18
CA ALA A 125 -14.05 6.88 -8.49
C ALA A 125 -12.53 6.73 -8.69
N LEU A 126 -12.03 7.05 -9.89
CA LEU A 126 -10.60 7.02 -10.19
C LEU A 126 -9.82 8.13 -9.47
N ASP A 127 -10.39 9.34 -9.38
CA ASP A 127 -9.81 10.44 -8.60
C ASP A 127 -9.75 10.12 -7.09
N LEU A 128 -10.80 9.50 -6.55
CA LEU A 128 -10.78 9.01 -5.17
C LEU A 128 -9.73 7.90 -4.98
N LEU A 129 -9.65 6.96 -5.93
CA LEU A 129 -8.69 5.86 -5.90
C LEU A 129 -7.25 6.38 -5.91
N GLU A 130 -6.96 7.39 -6.74
CA GLU A 130 -5.66 8.08 -6.80
C GLU A 130 -5.27 8.64 -5.43
N LYS A 131 -6.19 9.30 -4.74
CA LYS A 131 -5.96 9.90 -3.42
C LYS A 131 -5.80 8.86 -2.32
N MET A 132 -6.47 7.72 -2.42
CA MET A 132 -6.34 6.62 -1.45
C MET A 132 -5.06 5.81 -1.62
N LEU A 133 -4.59 5.64 -2.87
CA LEU A 133 -3.41 4.85 -3.22
C LEU A 133 -2.22 5.74 -3.55
N THR A 134 -1.85 6.59 -2.59
CA THR A 134 -0.64 7.41 -2.66
C THR A 134 0.46 6.74 -1.84
N PHE A 135 1.72 6.83 -2.29
CA PHE A 135 2.85 6.19 -1.61
C PHE A 135 3.22 6.89 -0.29
N ASN A 136 2.94 8.20 -0.18
CA ASN A 136 3.17 9.05 0.98
C ASN A 136 2.01 10.05 1.12
#